data_AF-A0A7K2KWL4-F1
#
_entry.id   AF-A0A7K2KWL4-F1
#
_cell.length_a   1.000
_cell.length_b   1.000
_cell.length_c   1.000
_cell.angle_alpha   90.00
_cell.angle_beta   90.00
_cell.angle_gamma   90.00
#
_symmetry.space_group_name_H-M   'P 1'
#
loop_
_entity.id
_entity.type
_entity.pdbx_description
1 polymer ?
#
loop_
_entity_poly.entity_id
_entity_poly.type
_entity_poly.pdbx_seq_one_letter_code
_entity_poly.pdbx_strand_id
1 'polypeptide(L)'
;HAPHKKVDAYSVYTNVVPAGAFRGYGLGQVTFAVESVMDELARRLGMDPLVFRERNIIGPGEGMHSPIGEEEDLFIASYGLDQCLSVVRNAIADDRSAEEA
;
A
#
# COMPACT_ATOMS: atom_id res chain seq x y z
N HIS A 1 -0.70 -1.31 8.73
CA HIS A 1 0.48 -1.62 9.56
C HIS A 1 0.42 -3.12 9.76
N ALA A 2 1.50 -3.84 9.46
CA ALA A 2 1.55 -5.30 9.59
C ALA A 2 2.72 -5.64 10.51
N PRO A 3 2.50 -5.99 11.79
CA PRO A 3 3.61 -6.25 12.72
C PRO A 3 4.29 -7.60 12.45
N HIS A 4 3.53 -8.57 11.91
CA HIS A 4 4.04 -9.89 11.56
C HIS A 4 4.07 -10.03 10.04
N LYS A 5 5.27 -10.06 9.47
CA LYS A 5 5.50 -10.25 8.04
C LYS A 5 6.77 -11.04 7.81
N LYS A 6 6.81 -11.80 6.72
CA LYS A 6 8.01 -12.46 6.20
C LYS A 6 8.10 -12.14 4.72
N VAL A 7 9.30 -11.83 4.24
CA VAL A 7 9.56 -11.56 2.83
C VAL A 7 10.73 -12.43 2.38
N ASP A 8 10.54 -13.19 1.32
CA ASP A 8 11.58 -13.93 0.62
C ASP A 8 11.72 -13.32 -0.79
N ALA A 9 12.94 -13.08 -1.25
CA ALA A 9 13.21 -12.48 -2.56
C ALA A 9 14.28 -13.29 -3.30
N TYR A 10 14.06 -13.51 -4.60
CA TYR A 10 14.95 -14.28 -5.46
C TYR A 10 15.22 -13.50 -6.74
N SER A 11 16.50 -13.45 -7.13
CA SER A 11 16.89 -13.03 -8.48
C SER A 11 17.02 -14.28 -9.33
N VAL A 12 16.17 -14.39 -10.36
CA VAL A 12 16.12 -15.58 -11.22
C VAL A 12 16.84 -15.29 -12.53
N TYR A 13 17.92 -16.02 -12.78
CA TYR A 13 18.59 -15.99 -14.07
C TYR A 13 17.70 -16.67 -15.12
N THR A 14 17.54 -16.00 -16.26
CA THR A 14 16.74 -16.49 -17.38
C THR A 14 17.49 -16.19 -18.68
N ASN A 15 17.15 -16.92 -19.75
CA ASN A 15 17.76 -16.75 -21.07
C ASN A 15 17.14 -15.59 -21.88
N VAL A 16 16.42 -14.67 -21.23
CA VAL A 16 15.88 -13.46 -21.88
C VAL A 16 16.79 -12.26 -21.64
N VAL A 17 16.55 -11.17 -22.36
CA VAL A 17 17.31 -9.92 -22.17
C VAL A 17 17.21 -9.49 -20.70
N PRO A 18 18.34 -9.21 -20.02
CA PRO A 18 18.33 -8.80 -18.63
C PRO A 18 17.44 -7.59 -18.39
N ALA A 19 16.58 -7.68 -17.37
CA ALA A 19 15.78 -6.53 -16.93
C ALA A 19 16.69 -5.45 -16.34
N GLY A 20 16.39 -4.18 -16.67
CA GLY A 20 17.08 -3.02 -16.13
C GLY A 20 16.19 -2.22 -15.18
N ALA A 21 16.72 -1.09 -14.71
CA ALA A 21 15.94 -0.13 -13.94
C ALA A 21 14.77 0.41 -14.78
N PHE A 22 13.59 0.42 -14.17
CA PHE A 22 12.40 1.05 -14.71
C PHE A 22 11.71 1.85 -13.61
N ARG A 23 10.94 2.87 -13.97
CA ARG A 23 10.33 3.85 -13.05
C ARG A 23 9.81 3.18 -11.76
N GLY A 24 10.37 3.57 -10.61
CA GLY A 24 10.03 3.01 -9.30
C GLY A 24 10.91 1.85 -8.82
N TYR A 25 11.89 1.40 -9.61
CA TYR A 25 12.94 0.45 -9.19
C TYR A 25 12.43 -0.80 -8.47
N GLY A 26 11.39 -1.46 -9.00
CA GLY A 26 10.82 -2.67 -8.40
C GLY A 26 9.63 -2.42 -7.46
N LEU A 27 9.40 -1.17 -7.04
CA LEU A 27 8.31 -0.85 -6.11
C LEU A 27 6.93 -1.09 -6.73
N GLY A 28 6.75 -0.81 -8.03
CA GLY A 28 5.46 -0.98 -8.69
C GLY A 28 4.92 -2.41 -8.61
N GLN A 29 5.76 -3.42 -8.81
CA GLN A 29 5.35 -4.83 -8.69
C GLN A 29 4.94 -5.17 -7.25
N VAL A 30 5.70 -4.70 -6.26
CA VAL A 30 5.43 -4.97 -4.85
C VAL A 30 4.17 -4.24 -4.37
N THR A 31 4.02 -2.96 -4.69
CA THR A 31 2.82 -2.17 -4.36
C THR A 31 1.58 -2.83 -4.95
N PHE A 32 1.60 -3.26 -6.22
CA PHE A 32 0.47 -3.95 -6.83
C PHE A 32 0.08 -5.21 -6.06
N ALA A 33 1.06 -6.06 -5.70
CA ALA A 33 0.80 -7.30 -4.96
C ALA A 33 0.21 -7.01 -3.57
N VAL A 34 0.78 -6.07 -2.83
CA VAL A 34 0.30 -5.68 -1.49
C VAL A 34 -1.11 -5.09 -1.57
N GLU A 35 -1.34 -4.13 -2.46
CA GLU A 35 -2.65 -3.47 -2.61
C GLU A 35 -3.74 -4.45 -3.06
N SER A 36 -3.41 -5.41 -3.92
CA SER A 36 -4.35 -6.48 -4.32
C SER A 36 -4.77 -7.34 -3.12
N VAL A 37 -3.82 -7.70 -2.25
CA VAL A 37 -4.11 -8.47 -1.03
C VAL A 37 -4.93 -7.64 -0.04
N MET A 38 -4.62 -6.35 0.14
CA MET A 38 -5.40 -5.45 1.00
C MET A 38 -6.87 -5.41 0.57
N ASP A 39 -7.11 -5.30 -0.73
CA ASP A 39 -8.43 -5.30 -1.34
C ASP A 39 -9.17 -6.64 -1.13
N GLU A 40 -8.48 -7.75 -1.34
CA GLU A 40 -9.05 -9.08 -1.15
C GLU A 40 -9.42 -9.34 0.31
N LEU A 41 -8.55 -8.95 1.25
CA LEU A 41 -8.81 -9.06 2.69
C LEU A 41 -10.03 -8.23 3.10
N ALA A 42 -10.12 -6.99 2.64
CA ALA A 42 -11.28 -6.13 2.92
C ALA A 42 -12.58 -6.79 2.46
N ARG A 43 -12.62 -7.29 1.21
CA ARG A 43 -13.79 -8.01 0.67
C ARG A 43 -14.16 -9.25 1.48
N ARG A 44 -13.17 -10.08 1.86
CA ARG A 44 -13.39 -11.28 2.68
C ARG A 44 -13.92 -10.97 4.07
N LEU A 45 -13.53 -9.84 4.64
CA LEU A 45 -14.00 -9.34 5.93
C LEU A 45 -15.34 -8.59 5.84
N GLY A 46 -15.91 -8.42 4.63
CA GLY A 46 -17.10 -7.60 4.44
C GLY A 46 -16.88 -6.11 4.77
N MET A 47 -15.64 -5.64 4.68
CA MET A 47 -15.25 -4.27 4.97
C MET A 47 -15.03 -3.48 3.67
N ASP A 48 -15.40 -2.20 3.68
CA ASP A 48 -15.04 -1.28 2.60
C ASP A 48 -13.50 -1.22 2.44
N PRO A 49 -12.95 -1.39 1.22
CA PRO A 49 -11.51 -1.40 1.00
C PRO A 49 -10.81 -0.09 1.36
N LEU A 50 -11.49 1.06 1.26
CA LEU A 50 -10.90 2.35 1.63
C LEU A 50 -10.79 2.46 3.16
N VAL A 51 -11.85 2.08 3.90
CA VAL A 51 -11.83 1.99 5.37
C VAL A 51 -10.77 0.99 5.86
N PHE A 52 -10.63 -0.14 5.18
CA PHE A 52 -9.61 -1.14 5.55
C PHE A 52 -8.20 -0.57 5.41
N ARG A 53 -7.92 0.22 4.37
CA ARG A 53 -6.63 0.92 4.21
C ARG A 53 -6.41 1.96 5.29
N GLU A 54 -7.40 2.80 5.58
CA GLU A 54 -7.29 3.82 6.64
C GLU A 54 -6.88 3.23 7.99
N ARG A 55 -7.48 2.09 8.36
CA ARG A 55 -7.14 1.37 9.60
C ARG A 55 -5.74 0.77 9.60
N ASN A 56 -5.12 0.65 8.43
CA ASN A 56 -3.85 -0.02 8.22
C ASN A 56 -2.78 0.91 7.66
N ILE A 57 -2.95 2.23 7.67
CA ILE A 57 -1.85 3.13 7.34
C ILE A 57 -0.94 3.29 8.55
N ILE A 58 0.35 3.54 8.29
CA ILE A 58 1.32 3.95 9.30
C ILE A 58 1.10 5.44 9.54
N GLY A 59 0.63 5.78 10.73
CA GLY A 59 0.29 7.15 11.10
C GLY A 59 1.49 7.99 11.56
N PRO A 60 1.26 9.29 11.84
CA PRO A 60 2.27 10.15 12.46
C PRO A 60 2.78 9.58 13.78
N GLY A 61 4.10 9.46 13.92
CA GLY A 61 4.75 8.92 15.12
C GLY A 61 4.74 7.39 15.24
N GLU A 62 4.12 6.67 14.30
CA GLU A 62 4.22 5.21 14.23
C GLU A 62 5.48 4.78 13.48
N GLY A 63 6.13 3.71 13.97
CA GLY A 63 7.31 3.14 13.34
C GLY A 63 7.01 2.39 12.05
N MET A 64 7.86 2.57 11.04
CA MET A 64 7.85 1.71 9.86
C MET A 64 8.65 0.43 10.14
N HIS A 65 7.96 -0.67 10.39
CA HIS A 65 8.63 -1.97 10.57
C HIS A 65 8.95 -2.62 9.22
N SER A 66 10.23 -2.67 8.88
CA SER A 66 10.77 -3.37 7.72
C SER A 66 10.86 -4.87 8.00
N PRO A 67 10.72 -5.76 6.99
CA PRO A 67 10.90 -7.20 7.15
C PRO A 67 12.29 -7.61 7.67
N ILE A 68 13.30 -6.74 7.54
CA ILE A 68 14.68 -6.99 7.97
C ILE A 68 15.01 -6.40 9.35
N GLY A 69 14.06 -5.77 10.04
CA GLY A 69 14.23 -5.16 11.36
C GLY A 69 13.82 -3.69 11.41
N GLU A 70 14.18 -3.02 12.52
CA GLU A 70 14.05 -1.56 12.65
C GLU A 70 15.27 -0.89 12.00
N GLU A 71 15.03 -0.05 11.00
CA GLU A 71 16.06 0.77 10.37
C GLU A 71 16.03 2.15 11.03
N GLU A 72 17.08 2.49 11.79
CA GLU A 72 17.14 3.72 12.60
C GLU A 72 17.03 5.01 11.76
N ASP A 73 17.36 4.95 10.47
CA ASP A 73 17.35 6.08 9.54
C ASP A 73 16.07 6.21 8.71
N LEU A 74 15.10 5.31 8.87
CA LEU A 74 13.82 5.33 8.15
C LEU A 74 12.66 5.71 9.08
N PHE A 75 12.42 7.00 9.23
CA PHE A 75 11.25 7.54 9.92
C PHE A 75 10.37 8.36 8.97
N ILE A 76 9.06 8.32 9.21
CA ILE A 76 8.10 9.15 8.48
C ILE A 76 8.22 10.58 9.01
N ALA A 77 8.98 11.42 8.30
CA ALA A 77 9.19 12.82 8.67
C ALA A 77 7.94 13.68 8.47
N SER A 78 7.17 13.41 7.40
CA SER A 78 5.89 14.04 7.11
C SER A 78 4.93 13.03 6.52
N TYR A 79 3.64 13.26 6.73
CA TYR A 79 2.58 12.34 6.36
C TYR A 79 1.37 13.13 5.85
N GLY A 80 0.83 12.70 4.71
CA GLY A 80 -0.27 13.36 4.02
C GLY A 80 -1.37 12.42 3.51
N LEU A 81 -1.28 11.13 3.87
CA LEU A 81 -2.08 10.10 3.21
C LEU A 81 -3.54 10.12 3.66
N ASP A 82 -3.81 10.52 4.91
CA ASP A 82 -5.19 10.69 5.41
C ASP A 82 -5.92 11.80 4.66
N GLN A 83 -5.26 12.93 4.35
CA GLN A 83 -5.89 13.97 3.53
C GLN A 83 -6.12 13.47 2.10
N CYS A 84 -5.18 12.71 1.52
CA CYS A 84 -5.38 12.10 0.20
C CYS A 84 -6.58 11.14 0.18
N LEU A 85 -6.73 10.29 1.19
CA LEU A 85 -7.86 9.36 1.29
C LEU A 85 -9.18 10.09 1.50
N SER A 86 -9.20 11.18 2.28
CA SER A 86 -10.37 12.04 2.43
C SER A 86 -10.82 12.63 1.09
N VAL A 87 -9.88 13.13 0.28
CA VAL A 87 -10.18 13.63 -1.07
C VAL A 87 -10.79 12.54 -1.95
N VAL A 88 -10.19 11.34 -1.95
CA VAL A 88 -10.71 10.19 -2.72
C VAL A 88 -12.12 9.80 -2.26
N ARG A 89 -12.35 9.75 -0.94
CA ARG A 89 -13.64 9.41 -0.35
C ARG A 89 -14.74 10.38 -0.79
N ASN A 90 -14.45 11.68 -0.74
CA ASN A 90 -15.41 12.71 -1.13
C ASN A 90 -15.72 12.61 -2.63
N ALA A 91 -14.70 12.46 -3.48
CA ALA A 91 -14.89 12.31 -4.92
C ALA A 91 -15.76 11.10 -5.28
N ILE A 92 -15.59 9.96 -4.61
CA ILE A 92 -16.42 8.76 -4.82
C ILE A 92 -17.87 9.00 -4.38
N ALA A 93 -18.09 9.71 -3.28
CA ALA A 93 -19.43 10.01 -2.79
C ALA A 93 -20.18 10.97 -3.73
N ASP A 94 -19.48 11.97 -4.27
CA ASP A 94 -20.02 12.93 -5.24
C ASP A 94 -20.41 12.23 -6.56
N ASP A 95 -19.59 11.28 -7.03
CA ASP A 95 -19.86 10.53 -8.26
C ASP A 95 -21.10 9.62 -8.12
N ARG A 96 -21.23 8.92 -6.98
CA ARG A 96 -22.40 8.07 -6.70
C ARG A 96 -23.70 8.85 -6.58
N SER A 97 -23.64 10.05 -5.99
CA SER A 97 -24.82 10.91 -5.89
C SER A 97 -25.23 11.52 -7.23
N ALA A 98 -24.31 11.60 -8.21
CA ALA A 98 -24.64 11.94 -9.60
C ALA A 98 -25.26 10.76 -10.37
N GLU A 99 -24.96 9.51 -10.03
CA GLU A 99 -25.57 8.31 -10.63
C GLU A 99 -27.00 8.03 -10.11
N GLU A 100 -27.31 8.46 -8.88
CA GLU A 100 -28.61 8.22 -8.22
C GLU A 100 -29.66 9.33 -8.48
N ALA A 101 -29.28 10.46 -9.09
CA ALA A 101 -30.12 11.62 -9.37
C ALA A 101 -30.71 11.63 -10.79
#